data_AF-A0A7V9AJ27-F1
#
_entry.id   AF-A0A7V9AJ27-F1
#
_cell.length_a   1.000
_cell.length_b   1.000
_cell.length_c   1.000
_cell.angle_alpha   90.00
_cell.angle_beta   90.00
_cell.angle_gamma   90.00
#
_symmetry.space_group_name_H-M   'P 1'
#
loop_
_entity.id
_entity.type
_entity.pdbx_description
1 polymer ?
#
loop_
_entity_poly.entity_id
_entity_poly.type
_entity_poly.pdbx_seq_one_letter_code
_entity_poly.pdbx_strand_id
1 'polypeptide(L)'
;MAPAQQVLFGRELVINHDCGGCHVGFDNPAAEGWLAGWKEGGEEPFQIGPFKTYPRNITPDNATGLGRFSERQIFNSLRFGLRPGETPDMEITSTTPGQGNFPANPKYLAPPMPWPAFRHMSDEELRAIAAYLKRGLRPVSNRVPDSEGPPDFWASTWAEMIGTHPAPAFPTANERQPQ
;
A
#
# COMPACT_ATOMS: atom_id res chain seq x y z
N MET A 1 19.85 -6.08 -6.56
CA MET A 1 19.64 -7.21 -5.64
C MET A 1 19.18 -8.46 -6.42
N ALA A 2 19.59 -9.67 -6.04
CA ALA A 2 19.09 -10.91 -6.68
C ALA A 2 17.59 -11.13 -6.34
N PRO A 3 16.79 -11.82 -7.20
CA PRO A 3 15.35 -11.96 -6.98
C PRO A 3 14.94 -12.56 -5.62
N ALA A 4 15.64 -13.60 -5.15
CA ALA A 4 15.36 -14.21 -3.85
C ALA A 4 15.68 -13.27 -2.69
N GLN A 5 16.78 -12.52 -2.78
CA GLN A 5 17.16 -11.53 -1.77
C GLN A 5 16.16 -10.36 -1.73
N GLN A 6 15.60 -9.96 -2.87
CA GLN A 6 14.54 -8.94 -2.94
C GLN A 6 13.28 -9.36 -2.20
N VAL A 7 12.86 -10.62 -2.36
CA VAL A 7 11.72 -11.18 -1.63
C VAL A 7 11.98 -11.24 -0.12
N LEU A 8 13.18 -11.65 0.29
CA LEU A 8 13.54 -11.68 1.72
C LEU A 8 13.62 -10.28 2.33
N PHE A 9 14.18 -9.31 1.61
CA PHE A 9 14.19 -7.92 2.06
C PHE A 9 12.76 -7.36 2.18
N GLY A 10 11.90 -7.67 1.21
CA GLY A 10 10.48 -7.32 1.26
C GLY A 10 9.75 -7.94 2.45
N ARG A 11 10.06 -9.19 2.80
CA ARG A 11 9.52 -9.86 3.99
C ARG A 11 9.86 -9.08 5.26
N GLU A 12 11.12 -8.72 5.43
CA GLU A 12 11.57 -7.94 6.58
C GLU A 12 10.85 -6.59 6.66
N LEU A 13 10.71 -5.89 5.53
CA LEU A 13 10.00 -4.62 5.49
C LEU A 13 8.52 -4.77 5.87
N VAL A 14 7.83 -5.80 5.36
CA VAL A 14 6.40 -6.03 5.64
C VAL A 14 6.15 -6.38 7.11
N ILE A 15 7.06 -7.11 7.75
CA ILE A 15 7.00 -7.40 9.18
C ILE A 15 7.31 -6.15 10.01
N ASN A 16 8.43 -5.46 9.71
CA ASN A 16 8.91 -4.35 10.52
C ASN A 16 8.12 -3.05 10.34
N HIS A 17 7.35 -2.92 9.25
CA HIS A 17 6.39 -1.83 9.04
C HIS A 17 4.95 -2.24 9.40
N ASP A 18 4.79 -3.31 10.18
CA ASP A 18 3.54 -3.77 10.78
C ASP A 18 2.36 -3.88 9.81
N CYS A 19 2.61 -4.42 8.61
CA CYS A 19 1.53 -4.65 7.66
C CYS A 19 0.50 -5.65 8.23
N GLY A 20 0.97 -6.64 8.99
CA GLY A 20 0.12 -7.67 9.59
C GLY A 20 -0.74 -7.18 10.75
N GLY A 21 -0.41 -6.05 11.39
CA GLY A 21 -1.26 -5.42 12.41
C GLY A 21 -2.66 -5.10 11.86
N CYS A 22 -2.72 -4.48 10.67
CA CYS A 22 -4.00 -4.22 10.01
C CYS A 22 -4.45 -5.36 9.09
N HIS A 23 -3.52 -5.98 8.35
CA HIS A 23 -3.87 -6.98 7.33
C HIS A 23 -3.98 -8.42 7.86
N VAL A 24 -3.98 -8.60 9.19
CA VAL A 24 -4.03 -9.86 9.96
C VAL A 24 -2.68 -10.57 10.14
N GLY A 25 -2.46 -11.01 11.38
CA GLY A 25 -1.34 -11.86 11.81
C GLY A 25 -0.16 -11.12 12.44
N PHE A 26 -0.25 -9.80 12.66
CA PHE A 26 0.75 -8.96 13.36
C PHE A 26 2.17 -9.09 12.79
N ASP A 27 3.09 -9.69 13.53
CA ASP A 27 4.49 -9.92 13.16
C ASP A 27 4.79 -11.40 12.86
N ASN A 28 3.75 -12.24 12.75
CA ASN A 28 3.86 -13.69 12.60
C ASN A 28 3.43 -14.19 11.20
N PRO A 29 4.38 -14.32 10.24
CA PRO A 29 4.12 -14.91 8.93
C PRO A 29 3.61 -16.36 8.92
N ALA A 30 3.68 -17.07 10.05
CA ALA A 30 3.10 -18.40 10.19
C ALA A 30 1.65 -18.39 10.71
N ALA A 31 1.11 -17.22 11.10
CA ALA A 31 -0.27 -17.08 11.54
C ALA A 31 -1.26 -17.49 10.43
N GLU A 32 -2.38 -18.07 10.85
CA GLU A 32 -3.43 -18.46 9.91
C GLU A 32 -3.99 -17.23 9.19
N GLY A 33 -3.96 -17.28 7.86
CA GLY A 33 -4.45 -16.18 7.04
C GLY A 33 -3.54 -14.95 7.05
N TRP A 34 -2.27 -15.05 7.43
CA TRP A 34 -1.27 -13.98 7.32
C TRP A 34 -1.49 -13.08 6.10
N LEU A 35 -1.75 -11.78 6.34
CA LEU A 35 -2.01 -10.74 5.34
C LEU A 35 -3.26 -10.92 4.47
N ALA A 36 -4.17 -11.83 4.83
CA ALA A 36 -5.42 -12.06 4.12
C ALA A 36 -6.50 -11.00 4.39
N GLY A 37 -6.19 -9.97 5.18
CA GLY A 37 -7.09 -8.88 5.50
C GLY A 37 -8.14 -9.25 6.55
N TRP A 38 -9.12 -8.35 6.71
CA TRP A 38 -10.16 -8.49 7.71
C TRP A 38 -11.05 -9.72 7.49
N LYS A 39 -11.53 -10.31 8.58
CA LYS A 39 -12.47 -11.44 8.60
C LYS A 39 -13.63 -11.12 9.53
N GLU A 40 -14.80 -11.68 9.24
CA GLU A 40 -15.96 -11.60 10.13
C GLU A 40 -15.62 -12.20 11.50
N GLY A 41 -15.94 -11.46 12.57
CA GLY A 41 -15.54 -11.81 13.94
C GLY A 41 -14.08 -11.47 14.29
N GLY A 42 -13.33 -10.81 13.40
CA GLY A 42 -12.01 -10.24 13.67
C GLY A 42 -12.06 -8.88 14.37
N GLU A 43 -10.99 -8.08 14.23
CA GLU A 43 -10.93 -6.72 14.79
C GLU A 43 -12.06 -5.83 14.28
N GLU A 44 -12.46 -4.81 15.04
CA GLU A 44 -13.48 -3.85 14.58
C GLU A 44 -13.01 -3.11 13.32
N PRO A 45 -13.90 -2.87 12.34
CA PRO A 45 -13.55 -2.11 11.16
C PRO A 45 -13.19 -0.66 11.50
N PHE A 46 -12.37 -0.04 10.65
CA PHE A 46 -12.01 1.36 10.85
C PHE A 46 -13.18 2.29 10.52
N GLN A 47 -13.54 3.12 11.48
CA GLN A 47 -14.55 4.15 11.30
C GLN A 47 -13.93 5.43 10.71
N ILE A 48 -14.42 5.87 9.55
CA ILE A 48 -14.02 7.13 8.89
C ILE A 48 -15.27 7.98 8.70
N GLY A 49 -15.50 8.91 9.62
CA GLY A 49 -16.75 9.67 9.65
C GLY A 49 -17.95 8.73 9.82
N PRO A 50 -18.98 8.78 8.95
CA PRO A 50 -20.13 7.89 9.04
C PRO A 50 -19.92 6.51 8.38
N PHE A 51 -18.74 6.23 7.82
CA PHE A 51 -18.49 5.05 7.01
C PHE A 51 -17.48 4.09 7.65
N LYS A 52 -17.65 2.78 7.41
CA LYS A 52 -16.69 1.74 7.79
C LYS A 52 -15.79 1.34 6.64
N THR A 53 -14.50 1.12 6.90
CA THR A 53 -13.56 0.54 5.95
C THR A 53 -12.81 -0.64 6.55
N TYR A 54 -12.37 -1.55 5.69
CA TYR A 54 -11.78 -2.83 6.09
C TYR A 54 -10.38 -3.00 5.46
N PRO A 55 -9.38 -3.47 6.22
CA PRO A 55 -8.11 -3.94 5.67
C PRO A 55 -8.34 -5.01 4.60
N ARG A 56 -7.85 -4.79 3.38
CA ARG A 56 -8.03 -5.72 2.26
C ARG A 56 -7.08 -6.92 2.35
N ASN A 57 -7.41 -8.00 1.65
CA ASN A 57 -6.49 -9.10 1.42
C ASN A 57 -5.34 -8.63 0.52
N ILE A 58 -4.10 -8.69 1.02
CA ILE A 58 -2.90 -8.30 0.27
C ILE A 58 -2.03 -9.49 -0.14
N THR A 59 -2.54 -10.71 0.02
CA THR A 59 -1.90 -11.92 -0.53
C THR A 59 -2.03 -11.96 -2.06
N PRO A 60 -1.25 -12.79 -2.79
CA PRO A 60 -1.30 -12.84 -4.25
C PRO A 60 -2.48 -13.66 -4.78
N ASP A 61 -3.56 -13.82 -4.00
CA ASP A 61 -4.78 -14.46 -4.46
C ASP A 61 -5.43 -13.66 -5.61
N ASN A 62 -5.81 -14.35 -6.68
CA ASN A 62 -6.34 -13.73 -7.90
C ASN A 62 -7.78 -13.24 -7.76
N ALA A 63 -8.59 -13.83 -6.88
CA ALA A 63 -10.01 -13.52 -6.80
C ALA A 63 -10.31 -12.45 -5.75
N THR A 64 -9.52 -12.42 -4.68
CA THR A 64 -9.80 -11.67 -3.46
C THR A 64 -8.63 -10.80 -3.01
N GLY A 65 -7.41 -11.04 -3.51
CA GLY A 65 -6.19 -10.31 -3.15
C GLY A 65 -5.54 -9.55 -4.31
N LEU A 66 -4.21 -9.46 -4.27
CA LEU A 66 -3.38 -8.71 -5.22
C LEU A 66 -2.94 -9.53 -6.45
N GLY A 67 -3.44 -10.75 -6.62
CA GLY A 67 -2.99 -11.68 -7.66
C GLY A 67 -3.12 -11.16 -9.10
N ARG A 68 -4.07 -10.26 -9.37
CA ARG A 68 -4.27 -9.67 -10.70
C ARG A 68 -3.45 -8.41 -10.97
N PHE A 69 -2.86 -7.79 -9.94
CA PHE A 69 -2.11 -6.55 -10.09
C PHE A 69 -0.62 -6.83 -10.25
N SER A 70 0.07 -6.04 -11.06
CA SER A 70 1.52 -6.15 -11.23
C SER A 70 2.27 -5.65 -9.98
N GLU A 71 3.55 -6.00 -9.85
CA GLU A 71 4.41 -5.40 -8.81
C GLU A 71 4.52 -3.88 -8.98
N ARG A 72 4.46 -3.37 -10.22
CA ARG A 72 4.48 -1.92 -10.49
C ARG A 72 3.21 -1.25 -9.97
N GLN A 73 2.06 -1.88 -10.12
CA GLN A 73 0.80 -1.38 -9.59
C GLN A 73 0.82 -1.35 -8.05
N ILE A 74 1.32 -2.41 -7.40
CA ILE A 74 1.49 -2.45 -5.94
C ILE A 74 2.46 -1.36 -5.46
N PHE A 75 3.58 -1.20 -6.16
CA PHE A 75 4.54 -0.12 -5.90
C PHE A 75 3.86 1.27 -6.01
N ASN A 76 3.10 1.50 -7.08
CA ASN A 76 2.41 2.77 -7.32
C ASN A 76 1.35 3.04 -6.24
N SER A 77 0.69 2.01 -5.72
CA SER A 77 -0.25 2.13 -4.59
C SER A 77 0.44 2.63 -3.32
N LEU A 78 1.63 2.10 -3.00
CA LEU A 78 2.39 2.55 -1.83
C LEU A 78 2.99 3.94 -2.03
N ARG A 79 3.41 4.26 -3.26
CA ARG A 79 4.07 5.54 -3.60
C ARG A 79 3.10 6.72 -3.72
N PHE A 80 1.94 6.48 -4.32
CA PHE A 80 1.00 7.54 -4.70
C PHE A 80 -0.36 7.41 -3.99
N GLY A 81 -0.54 6.39 -3.16
CA GLY A 81 -1.78 6.15 -2.44
C GLY A 81 -2.94 5.70 -3.31
N LEU A 82 -2.71 5.41 -4.59
CA LEU A 82 -3.76 4.99 -5.53
C LEU A 82 -4.19 3.55 -5.22
N ARG A 83 -5.48 3.25 -5.36
CA ARG A 83 -5.96 1.87 -5.30
C ARG A 83 -5.29 1.04 -6.41
N PRO A 84 -4.93 -0.24 -6.19
CA PRO A 84 -4.21 -1.03 -7.20
C PRO A 84 -4.87 -1.03 -8.59
N GLY A 85 -6.20 -1.13 -8.66
CA GLY A 85 -6.95 -1.07 -9.92
C GLY A 85 -6.94 0.29 -10.64
N GLU A 86 -6.56 1.36 -9.95
CA GLU A 86 -6.45 2.73 -10.48
C GLU A 86 -4.98 3.13 -10.71
N THR A 87 -4.03 2.23 -10.41
CA THR A 87 -2.62 2.47 -10.71
C THR A 87 -2.30 2.07 -12.15
N PRO A 88 -1.69 2.97 -12.94
CA PRO A 88 -1.08 2.60 -14.21
C PRO A 88 -0.02 1.51 -14.00
N ASP A 89 0.04 0.53 -14.90
CA ASP A 89 1.10 -0.49 -14.92
C ASP A 89 2.37 0.04 -15.61
N MET A 90 2.84 1.19 -15.14
CA MET A 90 4.01 1.89 -15.65
C MET A 90 4.51 2.89 -14.62
N GLU A 91 5.71 3.42 -14.84
CA GLU A 91 6.25 4.49 -14.02
C GLU A 91 5.43 5.77 -14.19
N ILE A 92 4.90 6.29 -13.08
CA ILE A 92 4.14 7.54 -13.06
C ILE A 92 5.11 8.72 -13.11
N THR A 93 4.88 9.66 -14.03
CA THR A 93 5.77 10.82 -14.25
C THR A 93 5.16 12.16 -13.82
N SER A 94 3.92 12.16 -13.35
CA SER A 94 3.21 13.33 -12.82
C SER A 94 2.34 12.92 -11.65
N THR A 95 2.11 13.84 -10.71
CA THR A 95 1.14 13.66 -9.61
C THR A 95 -0.10 14.53 -9.80
N THR A 96 -0.23 15.20 -10.95
CA THR A 96 -1.39 16.04 -11.25
C THR A 96 -2.47 15.21 -11.95
N PRO A 97 -3.70 15.14 -11.41
CA PRO A 97 -4.84 14.50 -12.07
C PRO A 97 -4.95 14.84 -13.56
N GLY A 98 -4.93 13.81 -14.41
CA GLY A 98 -5.10 13.93 -15.85
C GLY A 98 -3.87 14.40 -16.63
N GLN A 99 -2.72 14.60 -15.97
CA GLN A 99 -1.47 14.91 -16.66
C GLN A 99 -0.58 13.68 -16.81
N GLY A 100 0.02 13.53 -17.99
CA GLY A 100 0.86 12.37 -18.31
C GLY A 100 0.05 11.08 -18.19
N ASN A 101 0.53 10.14 -17.39
CA ASN A 101 -0.14 8.89 -17.11
C ASN A 101 -0.83 8.85 -15.73
N PHE A 102 -0.93 9.98 -15.02
CA PHE A 102 -1.65 10.01 -13.75
C PHE A 102 -3.16 9.99 -13.98
N PRO A 103 -3.95 9.18 -13.23
CA PRO A 103 -5.39 9.08 -13.44
C PRO A 103 -6.10 10.44 -13.39
N ALA A 104 -7.03 10.68 -14.30
CA ALA A 104 -7.86 11.89 -14.29
C ALA A 104 -8.78 11.98 -13.07
N ASN A 105 -9.26 10.83 -12.60
CA ASN A 105 -10.11 10.70 -11.40
C ASN A 105 -9.46 9.66 -10.47
N PRO A 106 -8.39 10.03 -9.74
CA PRO A 106 -7.67 9.09 -8.90
C PRO A 106 -8.56 8.63 -7.74
N LYS A 107 -8.56 7.32 -7.45
CA LYS A 107 -9.16 6.79 -6.23
C LYS A 107 -8.07 6.34 -5.28
N TYR A 108 -8.16 6.78 -4.04
CA TYR A 108 -7.09 6.55 -3.07
C TYR A 108 -7.41 5.40 -2.11
N LEU A 109 -6.35 4.83 -1.54
CA LEU A 109 -6.39 3.96 -0.38
C LEU A 109 -6.99 4.73 0.80
N ALA A 110 -7.79 4.03 1.61
CA ALA A 110 -8.45 4.66 2.75
C ALA A 110 -7.44 5.17 3.79
N PRO A 111 -7.73 6.27 4.50
CA PRO A 111 -6.80 6.90 5.44
C PRO A 111 -6.07 6.02 6.47
N PRO A 112 -6.66 4.94 7.02
CA PRO A 112 -5.95 4.03 7.92
C PRO A 112 -4.74 3.34 7.31
N MET A 113 -4.66 3.23 5.97
CA MET A 113 -3.47 2.69 5.31
C MET A 113 -2.37 3.76 5.27
N PRO A 114 -1.19 3.54 5.90
CA PRO A 114 -0.15 4.56 6.08
C PRO A 114 0.73 4.79 4.82
N TRP A 115 0.14 4.77 3.63
CA TRP A 115 0.83 5.06 2.37
C TRP A 115 1.55 6.44 2.34
N PRO A 116 1.12 7.51 3.05
CA PRO A 116 1.87 8.78 3.07
C PRO A 116 3.19 8.70 3.82
N ALA A 117 3.38 7.71 4.69
CA ALA A 117 4.69 7.42 5.25
C ALA A 117 5.52 6.61 4.25
N PHE A 118 4.92 5.57 3.65
CA PHE A 118 5.59 4.67 2.71
C PHE A 118 6.06 5.36 1.42
N ARG A 119 5.37 6.42 0.97
CA ARG A 119 5.82 7.20 -0.20
C ARG A 119 7.20 7.83 -0.06
N HIS A 120 7.76 7.89 1.15
CA HIS A 120 9.11 8.41 1.42
C HIS A 120 10.18 7.31 1.45
N MET A 121 9.78 6.03 1.44
CA MET A 121 10.73 4.92 1.32
C MET A 121 11.46 4.97 -0.02
N SER A 122 12.66 4.38 -0.02
CA SER A 122 13.43 4.23 -1.24
C SER A 122 12.67 3.37 -2.25
N ASP A 123 13.01 3.60 -3.49
CA ASP A 123 12.45 2.87 -4.62
C ASP A 123 12.76 1.37 -4.56
N GLU A 124 13.91 1.01 -3.98
CA GLU A 124 14.31 -0.38 -3.74
C GLU A 124 13.43 -1.04 -2.67
N GLU A 125 13.16 -0.37 -1.57
CA GLU A 125 12.32 -0.88 -0.48
C GLU A 125 10.88 -1.12 -0.93
N LEU A 126 10.26 -0.16 -1.62
CA LEU A 126 8.89 -0.33 -2.13
C LEU A 126 8.79 -1.47 -3.15
N ARG A 127 9.80 -1.62 -4.02
CA ARG A 127 9.88 -2.76 -4.94
C ARG A 127 10.06 -4.08 -4.19
N ALA A 128 10.82 -4.10 -3.10
CA ALA A 128 10.99 -5.28 -2.27
C ALA A 128 9.68 -5.69 -1.58
N ILE A 129 8.92 -4.74 -1.02
CA ILE A 129 7.58 -4.99 -0.47
C ILE A 129 6.67 -5.60 -1.54
N ALA A 130 6.58 -4.97 -2.72
CA ALA A 130 5.76 -5.49 -3.82
C ALA A 130 6.18 -6.91 -4.25
N ALA A 131 7.47 -7.16 -4.34
CA ALA A 131 8.04 -8.47 -4.64
C ALA A 131 7.63 -9.54 -3.62
N TYR A 132 7.73 -9.24 -2.32
CA TYR A 132 7.32 -10.18 -1.28
C TYR A 132 5.82 -10.47 -1.31
N LEU A 133 4.98 -9.44 -1.40
CA LEU A 133 3.53 -9.61 -1.51
C LEU A 133 3.14 -10.45 -2.74
N LYS A 134 3.87 -10.29 -3.85
CA LYS A 134 3.55 -10.96 -5.11
C LYS A 134 4.12 -12.37 -5.23
N ARG A 135 5.36 -12.58 -4.79
CA ARG A 135 6.15 -13.80 -5.04
C ARG A 135 6.52 -14.57 -3.77
N GLY A 136 6.52 -13.93 -2.61
CA GLY A 136 6.94 -14.52 -1.33
C GLY A 136 5.81 -15.14 -0.53
N LEU A 137 4.57 -14.72 -0.75
CA LEU A 137 3.39 -15.21 -0.04
C LEU A 137 2.70 -16.36 -0.76
N ARG A 138 2.12 -17.28 0.02
CA ARG A 138 1.10 -18.19 -0.49
C ARG A 138 -0.22 -17.41 -0.67
N PRO A 139 -0.99 -17.66 -1.75
CA PRO A 139 -2.30 -17.04 -1.89
C PRO A 139 -3.25 -17.57 -0.82
N VAL A 140 -4.03 -16.66 -0.23
CA VAL A 140 -5.11 -17.01 0.71
C VAL A 140 -6.39 -16.40 0.17
N SER A 141 -7.40 -17.23 -0.08
CA SER A 141 -8.71 -16.75 -0.49
C SER A 141 -9.46 -16.19 0.72
N ASN A 142 -9.67 -14.87 0.74
CA ASN A 142 -10.47 -14.20 1.75
C ASN A 142 -11.13 -12.96 1.13
N ARG A 143 -12.45 -13.01 0.91
CA ARG A 143 -13.21 -11.88 0.39
C ARG A 143 -13.57 -10.96 1.54
N VAL A 144 -12.81 -9.87 1.66
CA VAL A 144 -13.13 -8.76 2.56
C VAL A 144 -14.34 -7.99 2.01
N PRO A 145 -15.30 -7.56 2.85
CA PRO A 145 -16.36 -6.66 2.44
C PRO A 145 -15.83 -5.39 1.77
N ASP A 146 -16.65 -4.78 0.92
CA ASP A 146 -16.33 -3.47 0.39
C ASP A 146 -16.56 -2.40 1.46
N SER A 147 -15.68 -1.40 1.48
CA SER A 147 -15.81 -0.26 2.39
C SER A 147 -17.06 0.54 2.08
N GLU A 148 -17.70 1.06 3.12
CA GLU A 148 -18.88 1.91 3.02
C GLU A 148 -18.53 3.31 2.48
N GLY A 149 -19.49 3.95 1.83
CA GLY A 149 -19.40 5.34 1.38
C GLY A 149 -18.76 5.56 0.01
N PRO A 150 -18.90 6.77 -0.57
CA PRO A 150 -18.22 7.10 -1.80
C PRO A 150 -16.70 7.01 -1.54
N PRO A 151 -15.94 6.36 -2.44
CA PRO A 151 -14.59 5.90 -2.19
C PRO A 151 -13.54 6.98 -1.88
N ASP A 152 -13.90 8.27 -1.93
CA ASP A 152 -12.98 9.38 -2.12
C ASP A 152 -13.44 10.71 -1.47
N PHE A 153 -14.38 10.74 -0.51
CA PHE A 153 -14.69 12.04 0.15
C PHE A 153 -13.48 12.61 0.94
N TRP A 154 -12.52 11.74 1.28
CA TRP A 154 -11.20 12.09 1.80
C TRP A 154 -10.13 12.33 0.71
N ALA A 155 -10.44 12.16 -0.57
CA ALA A 155 -9.44 12.30 -1.63
C ALA A 155 -8.98 13.76 -1.79
N SER A 156 -9.85 14.73 -1.51
CA SER A 156 -9.48 16.14 -1.48
C SER A 156 -8.51 16.45 -0.34
N THR A 157 -8.76 15.92 0.86
CA THR A 157 -7.81 16.06 1.99
C THR A 157 -6.48 15.38 1.68
N TRP A 158 -6.48 14.23 1.01
CA TRP A 158 -5.23 13.64 0.56
C TRP A 158 -4.51 14.52 -0.43
N ALA A 159 -5.13 14.92 -1.55
CA ALA A 159 -4.50 15.71 -2.61
C ALA A 159 -3.78 16.98 -2.08
N GLU A 160 -4.32 17.61 -1.05
CA GLU A 160 -3.71 18.75 -0.36
C GLU A 160 -2.56 18.34 0.59
N MET A 161 -2.67 17.19 1.27
CA MET A 161 -1.69 16.69 2.25
C MET A 161 -0.47 15.98 1.66
N ILE A 162 -0.54 15.46 0.42
CA ILE A 162 0.54 14.62 -0.15
C ILE A 162 1.85 15.41 -0.31
N GLY A 163 1.80 16.74 -0.36
CA GLY A 163 2.98 17.56 -0.63
C GLY A 163 3.65 17.21 -1.96
N THR A 164 4.86 17.71 -2.19
CA THR A 164 5.59 17.42 -3.43
C THR A 164 6.15 15.99 -3.43
N HIS A 165 6.26 15.39 -4.61
CA HIS A 165 7.08 14.20 -4.86
C HIS A 165 8.14 14.55 -5.92
N PRO A 166 9.42 14.16 -5.75
CA PRO A 166 9.99 13.41 -4.62
C PRO A 166 9.99 14.22 -3.31
N ALA A 167 10.25 13.53 -2.20
CA ALA A 167 10.46 14.16 -0.90
C ALA A 167 11.62 15.18 -0.96
N PRO A 168 11.64 16.21 -0.10
CA PRO A 168 12.79 17.09 0.03
C PRO A 168 14.08 16.29 0.24
N ALA A 169 15.15 16.66 -0.48
CA ALA A 169 16.43 15.99 -0.33
C ALA A 169 17.05 16.28 1.04
N PHE A 170 17.66 15.26 1.65
CA PHE A 170 18.47 15.43 2.84
C PHE A 170 19.83 16.09 2.49
N PRO A 171 20.37 16.98 3.34
CA PRO A 171 19.69 17.57 4.49
C PRO A 171 18.76 18.71 4.06
N THR A 172 17.61 18.81 4.73
CA THR A 172 16.77 20.01 4.72
C THR A 172 17.37 21.10 5.62
N ALA A 173 16.71 22.26 5.71
CA ALA A 173 17.16 23.38 6.55
C ALA A 173 17.28 23.05 8.05
N ASN A 174 16.62 21.98 8.52
CA ASN A 174 16.65 21.53 9.91
C ASN A 174 17.54 20.30 10.14
N GLU A 175 18.26 19.86 9.12
CA GLU A 175 19.10 18.67 9.15
C GLU A 175 20.56 19.03 8.85
N ARG A 176 21.47 18.12 9.16
CA ARG A 176 22.90 18.25 8.83
C ARG A 176 23.42 16.93 8.33
N GLN A 177 24.35 16.97 7.38
CA GLN A 177 25.12 15.80 6.98
C GLN A 177 25.75 15.15 8.24
N PRO A 178 25.69 13.81 8.38
CA PRO A 178 26.44 13.14 9.42
C PRO A 178 27.94 13.41 9.18
N GLN A 179 28.67 13.68 10.28
CA GLN A 179 30.12 13.89 10.24
C GLN A 179 30.87 12.59 10.02
#